data_AF-A0A1M6TEI7-F1
#
_entry.id   AF-A0A1M6TEI7-F1
#
_cell.length_a   1.000
_cell.length_b   1.000
_cell.length_c   1.000
_cell.angle_alpha   90.00
_cell.angle_beta   90.00
_cell.angle_gamma   90.00
#
_symmetry.space_group_name_H-M   'P 1'
#
loop_
_entity.id
_entity.type
_entity.pdbx_description
1 polymer ?
#
loop_
_entity_poly.entity_id
_entity_poly.type
_entity_poly.pdbx_seq_one_letter_code
_entity_poly.pdbx_strand_id
1 'polypeptide(L)' 'MEKLRCMLVDFEGNTKEISRALREVLEGIEGEGGRIVNVRAVFVKEHGLDGYNILFEILYTSTKELEEA' A
#
# COMPACT_ATOMS: atom_id res chain seq x y z
N MET A 1 12.95 -17.99 -6.39
CA MET A 1 12.16 -17.44 -7.51
C MET A 1 11.45 -16.21 -6.97
N GLU A 2 11.62 -15.02 -7.57
CA GLU A 2 10.86 -13.84 -7.14
C GLU A 2 9.36 -14.11 -7.36
N LYS A 3 8.55 -13.95 -6.31
CA LYS A 3 7.09 -14.10 -6.39
C LYS A 3 6.47 -12.71 -6.57
N LEU A 4 5.59 -12.55 -7.55
CA LEU A 4 4.76 -11.36 -7.68
C LEU A 4 3.63 -11.42 -6.65
N ARG A 5 3.40 -10.31 -5.95
CA ARG A 5 2.44 -10.18 -4.87
C ARG A 5 1.58 -8.96 -5.08
N CYS A 6 0.37 -9.02 -4.53
CA CYS A 6 -0.59 -7.94 -4.53
C CYS A 6 -1.09 -7.72 -3.10
N MET A 7 -1.09 -6.47 -2.66
CA MET A 7 -1.62 -6.05 -1.37
C MET A 7 -2.62 -4.91 -1.58
N LEU A 8 -3.76 -4.99 -0.91
CA LEU A 8 -4.75 -3.94 -0.84
C LEU A 8 -4.66 -3.27 0.54
N VAL A 9 -4.53 -1.95 0.56
CA VAL A 9 -4.51 -1.17 1.80
C VAL A 9 -5.54 -0.05 1.72
N ASP A 10 -6.40 0.02 2.73
CA ASP A 10 -7.41 1.07 2.91
C ASP A 10 -6.90 2.09 3.92
N PHE A 11 -6.92 3.36 3.54
CA PHE A 11 -6.60 4.48 4.42
C PHE A 11 -7.74 5.49 4.47
N GLU A 12 -8.06 5.94 5.68
CA GLU A 12 -8.95 7.07 5.93
C GLU A 12 -8.17 8.22 6.58
N GLY A 13 -8.37 9.44 6.10
CA GLY A 13 -7.77 10.63 6.68
C GLY A 13 -7.64 11.77 5.68
N ASN A 14 -6.86 12.79 6.03
CA ASN A 14 -6.48 13.83 5.08
C ASN A 14 -5.31 13.37 4.20
N THR A 15 -5.01 14.17 3.16
CA THR A 15 -3.95 13.87 2.20
C THR A 15 -2.59 13.63 2.86
N LYS A 16 -2.24 14.36 3.95
CA LYS A 16 -0.96 14.21 4.65
C LYS A 16 -0.89 12.92 5.47
N GLU A 17 -1.98 12.54 6.12
CA GLU A 17 -2.10 11.29 6.88
C GLU A 17 -1.98 10.09 5.95
N ILE A 18 -2.77 10.08 4.87
CA ILE A 18 -2.77 9.00 3.88
C ILE A 18 -1.40 8.85 3.22
N SER A 19 -0.78 9.96 2.80
CA SER A 19 0.55 9.90 2.17
C SER A 19 1.63 9.36 3.11
N ARG A 20 1.53 9.64 4.40
CA ARG A 20 2.46 9.12 5.41
C ARG A 20 2.25 7.63 5.65
N ALA A 21 1.00 7.21 5.84
CA ALA A 21 0.66 5.80 6.05
C ALA A 21 1.05 4.95 4.84
N LEU A 22 0.79 5.44 3.61
CA LEU A 22 1.22 4.76 2.40
C LEU A 22 2.75 4.63 2.35
N ARG A 23 3.51 5.67 2.71
CA ARG A 23 4.97 5.60 2.75
C ARG A 23 5.48 4.55 3.74
N GLU A 24 4.93 4.51 4.95
CA GLU A 24 5.30 3.52 5.97
C GLU A 24 5.09 2.09 5.46
N VAL A 25 3.98 1.84 4.74
CA VAL A 25 3.73 0.54 4.11
C VAL A 25 4.76 0.20 3.03
N LEU A 26 5.09 1.15 2.15
CA LEU A 26 6.08 0.93 1.09
C LEU A 26 7.48 0.70 1.66
N GLU A 27 7.88 1.49 2.66
CA GLU A 27 9.16 1.32 3.38
C GLU A 27 9.22 -0.03 4.10
N GLY A 28 8.10 -0.51 4.66
CA GLY A 28 8.00 -1.85 5.25
C GLY A 28 8.27 -2.95 4.23
N ILE A 29 7.64 -2.88 3.05
CA ILE A 29 7.86 -3.84 1.96
C ILE A 29 9.33 -3.86 1.53
N GLU A 30 9.92 -2.69 1.31
CA GLU A 30 11.32 -2.57 0.88
C GLU A 30 12.30 -3.01 1.98
N GLY A 31 12.01 -2.69 3.24
CA GLY A 31 12.79 -3.11 4.41
C GLY A 31 12.81 -4.63 4.60
N GLU A 32 11.78 -5.33 4.14
CA GLU A 32 11.74 -6.80 4.11
C GLU A 32 12.43 -7.43 2.89
N GLY A 33 13.00 -6.61 2.00
CA GLY A 33 13.63 -7.05 0.76
C GLY A 33 12.66 -7.20 -0.42
N GLY A 34 11.43 -6.68 -0.28
CA GLY A 34 10.49 -6.55 -1.39
C GLY A 34 10.88 -5.43 -2.36
N ARG A 35 10.36 -5.49 -3.58
CA ARG A 35 10.55 -4.45 -4.60
C ARG A 35 9.21 -4.02 -5.15
N ILE A 36 8.88 -2.74 -5.02
CA ILE A 36 7.63 -2.19 -5.53
C ILE A 36 7.63 -2.23 -7.07
N VAL A 37 6.56 -2.79 -7.64
CA VAL A 37 6.33 -2.88 -9.09
C VAL A 37 5.34 -1.81 -9.52
N ASN A 38 4.23 -1.64 -8.78
CA ASN A 38 3.21 -0.65 -9.09
C ASN A 38 2.43 -0.26 -7.83
N VAL A 39 1.99 0.99 -7.77
CA VAL A 39 1.08 1.49 -6.75
C VAL A 39 -0.01 2.30 -7.44
N ARG A 40 -1.27 1.96 -7.23
CA ARG A 40 -2.39 2.73 -7.78
C ARG A 40 -3.53 2.83 -6.78
N ALA A 41 -4.21 3.97 -6.76
CA ALA A 41 -5.51 4.09 -6.10
C ALA A 41 -6.55 3.40 -6.97
N VAL A 42 -7.24 2.39 -6.42
CA VAL A 42 -8.32 1.66 -7.11
C VAL A 42 -9.69 2.14 -6.68
N PHE A 43 -9.78 2.83 -5.54
CA PHE A 43 -10.98 3.49 -5.06
C PHE A 43 -10.60 4.77 -4.30
N VAL A 44 -11.36 5.84 -4.52
CA VAL A 44 -11.22 7.12 -3.80
C VAL A 44 -12.62 7.62 -3.48
N LYS A 45 -12.85 7.96 -2.21
CA LYS A 45 -14.09 8.59 -1.76
C LYS A 45 -13.76 9.77 -0.87
N GLU A 46 -14.26 10.94 -1.25
CA GLU A 46 -14.17 12.17 -0.47
C GLU A 46 -15.27 12.22 0.59
N HIS A 47 -14.95 12.73 1.78
CA HIS A 47 -15.91 13.03 2.84
C HIS A 47 -15.44 14.20 3.72
N GLY A 48 -16.38 15.02 4.18
CA GLY A 48 -16.05 16.21 4.98
C GLY A 48 -15.32 17.29 4.16
N LEU A 49 -14.55 18.13 4.84
CA LEU A 49 -13.90 19.31 4.25
C LEU A 49 -12.50 19.01 3.68
N ASP A 50 -11.85 17.93 4.15
CA ASP A 50 -10.51 17.47 3.72
C ASP A 50 -10.29 15.97 4.03
N GLY A 51 -11.36 15.16 4.09
CA GLY A 51 -11.28 13.74 4.41
C GLY A 51 -11.41 12.88 3.16
N TYR A 52 -10.61 11.82 3.10
CA TYR A 52 -10.61 10.84 2.02
C TYR A 52 -10.57 9.44 2.61
N ASN A 53 -11.28 8.52 1.99
CA ASN A 53 -11.06 7.09 2.10
C ASN A 53 -10.49 6.61 0.75
N ILE A 54 -9.29 6.02 0.77
CA ILE A 54 -8.58 5.58 -0.43
C ILE A 54 -8.12 4.13 -0.28
N LEU A 55 -8.51 3.29 -1.24
CA LEU A 55 -7.99 1.94 -1.39
C LEU A 55 -6.85 1.95 -2.40
N PHE A 56 -5.65 1.60 -1.96
CA PHE A 56 -4.49 1.39 -2.82
C PHE A 56 -4.29 -0.09 -3.12
N GLU A 57 -3.98 -0.37 -4.39
CA GLU A 57 -3.39 -1.63 -4.83
C GLU A 57 -1.89 -1.44 -4.97
N ILE A 58 -1.13 -2.29 -4.27
CA ILE A 58 0.33 -2.32 -4.27
C ILE A 58 0.78 -3.66 -4.84
N LEU A 59 1.39 -3.64 -6.02
CA LEU A 59 2.07 -4.78 -6.63
C LEU A 59 3.55 -4.72 -6.28
N TYR A 60 4.10 -5.83 -5.82
CA TYR A 60 5.52 -5.92 -5.46
C TYR A 60 6.07 -7.33 -5.68
N THR A 61 7.37 -7.45 -5.91
CA THR A 61 8.06 -8.75 -5.88
C THR A 61 8.73 -8.98 -4.53
N SER A 62 8.83 -10.23 -4.10
CA SER A 62 9.61 -10.60 -2.92
C SER A 62 10.17 -12.01 -3.07
N THR A 63 11.34 -12.24 -2.46
CA THR A 63 11.98 -13.56 -2.35
C THR A 63 11.63 -14.28 -1.05
N LYS A 64 11.09 -13.57 -0.04
CA LYS A 64 10.56 -14.19 1.18
C LYS A 64 9.30 -14.97 0.85
N GLU A 65 9.06 -16.05 1.58
CA GLU A 65 7.74 -16.69 1.64
C GLU A 65 6.88 -15.95 2.65
N LEU A 66 5.59 -15.77 2.36
CA LEU A 66 4.63 -15.35 3.38
C LEU A 66 4.40 -16.58 4.25
N GLU A 67 4.50 -16.43 5.55
CA GLU A 67 3.85 -17.39 6.44
C GLU A 67 2.35 -17.29 6.14
N GLU A 68 1.78 -18.35 5.59
CA GLU A 68 0.34 -18.46 5.42
C GLU A 68 -0.27 -18.44 6.84
N ALA A 69 -1.13 -17.45 7.10
CA ALA A 69 -1.84 -17.29 8.37
C ALA A 69 -2.99 -18.29 8.50
#